data_AF-A0A9X4KU99-F1
#
_entry.id   AF-A0A9X4KU99-F1
#
_cell.length_a   1.000
_cell.length_b   1.000
_cell.length_c   1.000
_cell.angle_alpha   90.00
_cell.angle_beta   90.00
_cell.angle_gamma   90.00
#
_symmetry.space_group_name_H-M   'P 1'
#
loop_
_entity.id
_entity.type
_entity.pdbx_description
1 polymer ?
#
loop_
_entity_poly.entity_id
_entity_poly.type
_entity_poly.pdbx_seq_one_letter_code
_entity_poly.pdbx_strand_id
1 'polypeptide(L)'
;MDEAGVLPHFTGVLVHDSYASYFKTHYDFEHALCGAHLLRECQGIVEHDKHEWAKQMHTFLHEAWKAAKASRNAQQPLTADGLDQWKDRYDAILKSGEAEWAQDALREKTGPRGRKMGSKASNLGKRMNAQKPAILRFLSDARVPFDNNQAERDIRMTKVKHKISGCFRTEQGAKQFARLRSVISTLMKQGKPILDSLTYALRYRTSLVEC
;
A
#
# COMPACT_ATOMS: atom_id res chain seq x y z
N MET A 1 6.42 -14.42 -1.89
CA MET A 1 7.01 -13.09 -1.64
C MET A 1 8.49 -13.23 -1.32
N ASP A 2 8.87 -14.23 -0.53
CA ASP A 2 10.28 -14.55 -0.22
C ASP A 2 11.11 -14.96 -1.45
N GLU A 3 10.51 -15.67 -2.41
CA GLU A 3 11.19 -16.19 -3.62
C GLU A 3 11.85 -15.10 -4.47
N ALA A 4 11.34 -13.87 -4.43
CA ALA A 4 11.94 -12.74 -5.15
C ALA A 4 13.26 -12.25 -4.51
N GLY A 5 13.59 -12.70 -3.29
CA GLY A 5 14.83 -12.38 -2.58
C GLY A 5 14.96 -10.95 -2.06
N VAL A 6 13.99 -10.07 -2.33
CA VAL A 6 14.06 -8.64 -1.98
C VAL A 6 13.53 -8.38 -0.56
N LEU A 7 12.30 -8.81 -0.27
CA LEU A 7 11.62 -8.48 0.98
C LEU A 7 12.30 -9.04 2.24
N PRO A 8 12.86 -10.27 2.25
CA PRO A 8 13.56 -10.78 3.43
C PRO A 8 14.80 -9.98 3.83
N HIS A 9 15.38 -9.18 2.93
CA HIS A 9 16.58 -8.38 3.20
C HIS A 9 16.31 -6.87 3.26
N PHE A 10 15.06 -6.46 3.08
CA PHE A 10 14.68 -5.05 3.10
C PHE A 10 14.43 -4.60 4.54
N THR A 11 15.15 -3.57 4.99
CA THR A 11 15.08 -3.03 6.37
C THR A 11 14.49 -1.61 6.44
N GLY A 12 13.99 -1.10 5.32
CA GLY A 12 13.36 0.22 5.25
C GLY A 12 11.90 0.23 5.66
N VAL A 13 11.16 1.28 5.29
CA VAL A 13 9.70 1.35 5.47
C VAL A 13 9.02 0.83 4.20
N LEU A 14 8.23 -0.24 4.32
CA LEU A 14 7.44 -0.79 3.23
C LEU A 14 6.01 -0.22 3.25
N VAL A 15 5.62 0.46 2.18
CA VAL A 15 4.23 0.90 1.97
C VAL A 15 3.45 -0.21 1.26
N HIS A 16 2.42 -0.76 1.89
CA HIS A 16 1.66 -1.89 1.34
C HIS A 16 0.14 -1.81 1.61
N ASP A 17 -0.63 -2.68 0.95
CA ASP A 17 -2.09 -2.75 0.98
C ASP A 17 -2.66 -3.53 2.18
N SER A 18 -1.86 -3.74 3.22
CA SER A 18 -2.19 -4.55 4.38
C SER A 18 -2.49 -6.04 4.11
N TYR A 19 -1.98 -6.62 3.02
CA TYR A 19 -2.08 -8.07 2.83
C TYR A 19 -1.38 -8.85 3.97
N ALA A 20 -2.06 -9.85 4.53
CA ALA A 20 -1.66 -10.50 5.78
C ALA A 20 -0.23 -11.07 5.77
N SER A 21 0.24 -11.55 4.62
CA SER A 21 1.57 -12.14 4.50
C SER A 21 2.72 -11.12 4.58
N TYR A 22 2.45 -9.81 4.57
CA TYR A 22 3.47 -8.81 4.89
C TYR A 22 3.82 -8.78 6.38
N PHE A 23 2.89 -9.16 7.25
CA PHE A 23 3.04 -9.11 8.72
C PHE A 23 3.70 -10.38 9.30
N LYS A 24 4.45 -11.13 8.49
CA LYS A 24 5.18 -12.30 9.00
C LYS A 24 6.39 -11.81 9.80
N THR A 25 6.68 -12.50 10.91
CA THR A 25 7.69 -12.08 11.88
C THR A 25 9.13 -12.18 11.39
N HIS A 26 9.38 -12.83 10.25
CA HIS A 26 10.71 -12.99 9.67
C HIS A 26 11.12 -11.83 8.74
N TYR A 27 10.27 -10.81 8.61
CA TYR A 27 10.61 -9.59 7.87
C TYR A 27 11.07 -8.49 8.83
N ASP A 28 12.15 -7.81 8.46
CA ASP A 28 12.79 -6.77 9.28
C ASP A 28 12.39 -5.33 8.89
N PHE A 29 11.55 -5.16 7.87
CA PHE A 29 11.07 -3.84 7.46
C PHE A 29 10.00 -3.28 8.40
N GLU A 30 9.94 -1.97 8.48
CA GLU A 30 8.84 -1.27 9.14
C GLU A 30 7.62 -1.17 8.22
N HIS A 31 6.43 -1.16 8.81
CA HIS A 31 5.18 -1.08 8.07
C HIS A 31 4.69 0.36 7.89
N ALA A 32 4.24 0.65 6.67
CA ALA A 32 3.33 1.75 6.38
C ALA A 32 2.15 1.23 5.54
N LEU A 33 0.93 1.63 5.88
CA LEU A 33 -0.25 1.21 5.13
C LEU A 33 -0.65 2.24 4.08
N CYS A 34 -0.97 1.75 2.88
CA CYS A 34 -1.37 2.57 1.75
C CYS A 34 -2.72 3.25 2.02
N GLY A 35 -2.69 4.56 2.23
CA GLY A 35 -3.85 5.40 2.48
C GLY A 35 -4.88 5.37 1.35
N ALA A 36 -4.47 5.20 0.10
CA ALA A 36 -5.40 5.06 -1.03
C ALA A 36 -6.27 3.78 -0.96
N HIS A 37 -5.78 2.71 -0.33
CA HIS A 37 -6.60 1.53 -0.05
C HIS A 37 -7.56 1.81 1.09
N LEU A 38 -7.07 2.42 2.18
CA LEU A 38 -7.90 2.78 3.34
C LEU A 38 -9.06 3.72 2.95
N LEU A 39 -8.79 4.74 2.11
CA LEU A 39 -9.82 5.65 1.60
C LEU A 39 -10.89 4.90 0.81
N ARG A 40 -10.51 3.97 -0.08
CA ARG A 40 -11.47 3.15 -0.84
C ARG A 40 -12.30 2.24 0.05
N GLU A 41 -11.69 1.65 1.09
CA GLU A 41 -12.41 0.81 2.03
C GLU A 41 -13.39 1.61 2.89
N CYS A 42 -12.98 2.79 3.38
CA CYS A 42 -13.88 3.73 4.06
C CYS A 42 -15.04 4.12 3.15
N GLN A 43 -14.76 4.49 1.89
CA GLN A 43 -15.79 4.86 0.93
C GLN A 43 -16.78 3.72 0.68
N GLY A 44 -16.30 2.47 0.55
CA GLY A 44 -17.17 1.31 0.39
C GLY A 44 -18.09 1.10 1.59
N ILE A 45 -17.62 1.34 2.82
CA ILE A 45 -18.45 1.28 4.03
C ILE A 45 -19.48 2.42 4.03
N VAL A 46 -19.09 3.64 3.66
CA VAL A 46 -20.01 4.78 3.52
C VAL A 46 -21.10 4.50 2.50
N GLU A 47 -20.76 3.87 1.38
CA GLU A 47 -21.72 3.58 0.31
C GLU A 47 -22.69 2.46 0.66
N HIS A 48 -22.21 1.39 1.29
CA HIS A 48 -22.98 0.16 1.49
C HIS A 48 -23.54 -0.01 2.90
N ASP A 49 -22.74 0.34 3.92
CA ASP A 49 -23.10 0.13 5.32
C ASP A 49 -23.63 1.43 5.97
N LYS A 50 -23.40 2.60 5.33
CA LYS A 50 -23.83 3.94 5.77
C LYS A 50 -23.23 4.41 7.09
N HIS A 51 -22.07 3.87 7.48
CA HIS A 51 -21.46 4.25 8.75
C HIS A 51 -20.85 5.65 8.72
N GLU A 52 -21.18 6.47 9.71
CA GLU A 52 -20.67 7.84 9.82
C GLU A 52 -19.20 7.86 10.26
N TRP A 53 -18.75 6.92 11.11
CA TRP A 53 -17.34 6.85 11.50
C TRP A 53 -16.41 6.65 10.29
N ALA A 54 -16.85 5.88 9.28
CA ALA A 54 -16.06 5.62 8.08
C ALA A 54 -15.94 6.88 7.22
N LYS A 55 -17.00 7.69 7.15
CA LYS A 55 -16.98 9.00 6.49
C LYS A 55 -16.07 9.99 7.21
N GLN A 56 -16.13 10.04 8.54
CA GLN A 56 -15.22 10.85 9.35
C GLN A 56 -13.77 10.41 9.18
N MET A 57 -13.50 9.10 9.16
CA MET A 57 -12.17 8.54 8.94
C MET A 57 -11.65 8.84 7.54
N HIS A 58 -12.50 8.76 6.50
CA HIS A 58 -12.13 9.15 5.14
C HIS A 58 -11.68 10.61 5.09
N THR A 59 -12.48 11.52 5.66
CA THR A 59 -12.15 12.95 5.74
C THR A 59 -10.86 13.18 6.52
N PHE A 60 -10.71 12.52 7.68
CA PHE A 60 -9.51 12.57 8.50
C PHE A 60 -8.26 12.18 7.70
N LEU A 61 -8.27 11.03 7.03
CA LEU A 61 -7.11 10.52 6.27
C LEU A 61 -6.70 11.50 5.16
N HIS A 62 -7.68 12.12 4.50
CA HIS A 62 -7.44 13.09 3.46
C HIS A 62 -6.86 14.42 4.00
N GLU A 63 -7.35 14.89 5.15
CA GLU A 63 -6.81 16.08 5.83
C GLU A 63 -5.40 15.83 6.36
N ALA A 64 -5.17 14.69 7.00
CA ALA A 64 -3.87 14.26 7.48
C ALA A 64 -2.86 14.19 6.32
N TRP A 65 -3.27 13.64 5.16
CA TRP A 65 -2.43 13.62 3.97
C TRP A 65 -2.05 15.02 3.48
N LYS A 66 -3.02 15.96 3.44
CA LYS A 66 -2.75 17.36 3.09
C LYS A 66 -1.78 18.01 4.08
N ALA A 67 -1.95 17.79 5.38
CA ALA A 67 -1.07 18.31 6.42
C ALA A 67 0.36 17.78 6.27
N ALA A 68 0.52 16.45 6.07
CA ALA A 68 1.82 15.84 5.81
C ALA A 68 2.50 16.40 4.54
N LYS A 69 1.72 16.61 3.47
CA LYS A 69 2.23 17.22 2.23
C LYS A 69 2.68 18.66 2.44
N ALA A 70 1.91 19.46 3.18
CA ALA A 70 2.26 20.84 3.49
C ALA A 70 3.53 20.91 4.35
N SER A 71 3.61 20.10 5.40
CA SER A 71 4.78 19.94 6.27
C SER A 71 6.05 19.59 5.47
N ARG A 72 5.94 18.60 4.56
CA ARG A 72 7.04 18.20 3.67
C ARG A 72 7.48 19.34 2.75
N ASN A 73 6.53 20.03 2.11
CA ASN A 73 6.83 21.12 1.18
C ASN A 73 7.50 22.31 1.88
N ALA A 74 7.08 22.60 3.12
CA ALA A 74 7.66 23.65 3.94
C ALA A 74 8.98 23.22 4.63
N GLN A 75 9.37 21.94 4.52
CA GLN A 75 10.48 21.34 5.27
C GLN A 75 10.36 21.56 6.80
N GLN A 76 9.13 21.61 7.29
CA GLN A 76 8.80 21.85 8.70
C GLN A 76 7.99 20.67 9.22
N PRO A 77 8.62 19.70 9.92
CA PRO A 77 7.93 18.56 10.51
C PRO A 77 6.80 19.00 11.45
N LEU A 78 5.75 18.19 11.56
CA LEU A 78 4.72 18.38 12.59
C LEU A 78 5.36 18.30 13.98
N THR A 79 4.94 19.18 14.90
CA THR A 79 5.39 19.14 16.29
C THR A 79 4.87 17.88 16.98
N ALA A 80 5.49 17.49 18.11
CA ALA A 80 5.01 16.38 18.93
C ALA A 80 3.54 16.56 19.32
N ASP A 81 3.18 17.73 19.85
CA ASP A 81 1.80 18.07 20.22
C ASP A 81 0.85 18.00 19.01
N GLY A 82 1.30 18.45 17.83
CA GLY A 82 0.52 18.35 16.60
C GLY A 82 0.29 16.91 16.18
N LEU A 83 1.29 16.04 16.28
CA LEU A 83 1.16 14.61 16.01
C LEU A 83 0.21 13.93 16.99
N ASP A 84 0.25 14.31 18.27
CA ASP A 84 -0.64 13.74 19.28
C ASP A 84 -2.09 14.15 19.05
N GLN A 85 -2.35 15.40 18.65
CA GLN A 85 -3.70 15.83 18.22
C GLN A 85 -4.24 15.00 17.05
N TRP A 86 -3.40 14.65 16.06
CA TRP A 86 -3.80 13.75 14.97
C TRP A 86 -4.13 12.34 15.48
N LYS A 87 -3.33 11.81 16.41
CA LYS A 87 -3.55 10.49 17.01
C LYS A 87 -4.83 10.44 17.86
N ASP A 88 -5.11 11.50 18.61
CA ASP A 88 -6.29 11.59 19.47
C ASP A 88 -7.57 11.67 18.65
N ARG A 89 -7.56 12.49 17.59
CA ARG A 89 -8.70 12.56 16.66
C ARG A 89 -8.92 11.22 15.94
N TYR A 90 -7.86 10.52 15.56
CA TYR A 90 -7.95 9.18 14.98
C TYR A 90 -8.63 8.19 15.93
N ASP A 91 -8.21 8.16 17.19
CA ASP A 91 -8.77 7.26 18.20
C ASP A 91 -10.22 7.60 18.53
N ALA A 92 -10.56 8.89 18.60
CA ALA A 92 -11.94 9.33 18.82
C ALA A 92 -12.89 8.83 17.72
N ILE A 93 -12.48 8.89 16.45
CA ILE A 93 -13.27 8.39 15.32
C ILE A 93 -13.45 6.87 15.43
N LEU A 94 -12.38 6.11 15.73
CA LEU A 94 -12.48 4.66 15.86
C LEU A 94 -13.31 4.22 17.07
N LYS A 95 -13.26 4.97 18.18
CA LYS A 95 -14.11 4.73 19.35
C LYS A 95 -15.59 4.95 19.02
N SER A 96 -15.92 6.00 18.27
CA SER A 96 -17.28 6.21 17.76
C SER A 96 -17.71 5.09 16.83
N GLY A 97 -16.80 4.65 15.94
CA GLY A 97 -17.06 3.55 15.03
C GLY A 97 -17.32 2.23 15.74
N GLU A 98 -16.64 1.97 16.86
CA GLU A 98 -16.87 0.76 17.64
C GLU A 98 -18.28 0.64 18.18
N ALA A 99 -18.84 1.75 18.66
CA ALA A 99 -20.24 1.81 19.06
C ALA A 99 -21.20 1.60 17.88
N GLU A 100 -20.84 2.07 16.69
CA GLU A 100 -21.65 1.98 15.48
C GLU A 100 -21.64 0.55 14.88
N TRP A 101 -20.47 -0.02 14.58
CA TRP A 101 -20.39 -1.37 13.99
C TRP A 101 -20.74 -2.50 14.98
N ALA A 102 -20.79 -2.23 16.28
CA ALA A 102 -21.32 -3.19 17.25
C ALA A 102 -22.82 -3.47 17.00
N GLN A 103 -23.52 -2.55 16.35
CA GLN A 103 -24.95 -2.64 16.03
C GLN A 103 -25.19 -3.31 14.66
N ASP A 104 -24.14 -3.63 13.90
CA ASP A 104 -24.28 -4.26 12.59
C ASP A 104 -24.95 -5.63 12.69
N ALA A 105 -25.91 -5.87 11.80
CA ALA A 105 -26.45 -7.21 11.57
C ALA A 105 -25.35 -8.12 11.00
N LEU A 106 -24.79 -8.96 11.85
CA LEU A 106 -23.77 -9.92 11.45
C LEU A 106 -24.40 -11.08 10.67
N ARG A 107 -23.78 -11.48 9.57
CA ARG A 107 -24.23 -12.65 8.79
C ARG A 107 -24.28 -13.89 9.66
N GLU A 108 -25.35 -14.67 9.50
CA GLU A 108 -25.46 -15.96 10.15
C GLU A 108 -24.36 -16.91 9.70
N LYS A 109 -23.92 -17.77 10.62
CA LYS A 109 -22.86 -18.72 10.37
C LYS A 109 -23.40 -19.86 9.49
N THR A 110 -22.85 -20.02 8.30
CA THR A 110 -23.17 -21.15 7.41
C THR A 110 -22.36 -22.39 7.83
N GLY A 111 -22.79 -23.05 8.91
CA GLY A 111 -22.28 -24.35 9.35
C GLY A 111 -21.68 -24.38 10.78
N PRO A 112 -21.27 -25.57 11.28
CA PRO A 112 -20.82 -25.73 12.67
C PRO A 112 -19.38 -25.23 12.91
N ARG A 113 -18.54 -25.15 11.86
CA ARG A 113 -17.12 -24.75 11.95
C ARG A 113 -16.87 -23.36 11.38
N GLY A 114 -15.87 -22.64 11.90
CA GLY A 114 -15.49 -21.28 11.48
C GLY A 114 -15.88 -20.17 12.46
N ARG A 115 -15.15 -19.05 12.43
CA ARG A 115 -15.41 -17.85 13.24
C ARG A 115 -16.59 -17.07 12.65
N LYS A 116 -17.44 -16.46 13.49
CA LYS A 116 -18.48 -15.52 13.04
C LYS A 116 -17.81 -14.40 12.24
N MET A 117 -18.24 -14.19 11.00
CA MET A 117 -17.65 -13.17 10.14
C MET A 117 -18.09 -11.79 10.63
N GLY A 118 -17.12 -10.93 10.96
CA GLY A 118 -17.40 -9.52 11.28
C GLY A 118 -17.88 -8.76 10.05
N SER A 119 -18.61 -7.66 10.26
CA SER A 119 -18.95 -6.72 9.19
C SER A 119 -17.70 -6.12 8.56
N LYS A 120 -17.83 -5.59 7.33
CA LYS A 120 -16.72 -4.88 6.67
C LYS A 120 -16.22 -3.72 7.52
N ALA A 121 -17.14 -2.95 8.11
CA ALA A 121 -16.84 -1.87 9.03
C ALA A 121 -16.04 -2.35 10.25
N SER A 122 -16.51 -3.38 10.96
CA SER A 122 -15.81 -3.91 12.14
C SER A 122 -14.41 -4.44 11.79
N ASN A 123 -14.26 -5.11 10.65
CA ASN A 123 -12.96 -5.63 10.21
C ASN A 123 -11.98 -4.49 9.88
N LEU A 124 -12.44 -3.44 9.20
CA LEU A 124 -11.62 -2.27 8.91
C LEU A 124 -11.21 -1.55 10.19
N GLY A 125 -12.18 -1.24 11.07
CA GLY A 125 -11.93 -0.54 12.33
C GLY A 125 -10.95 -1.27 13.25
N LYS A 126 -11.09 -2.60 13.39
CA LYS A 126 -10.14 -3.44 14.15
C LYS A 126 -8.74 -3.42 13.56
N ARG A 127 -8.63 -3.48 12.24
CA ARG A 127 -7.34 -3.41 11.55
C ARG A 127 -6.72 -2.03 11.71
N MET A 128 -7.53 -0.97 11.64
CA MET A 128 -7.11 0.41 11.86
C MET A 128 -6.57 0.62 13.29
N ASN A 129 -7.25 0.10 14.31
CA ASN A 129 -6.75 0.07 15.69
C ASN A 129 -5.42 -0.69 15.80
N ALA A 130 -5.36 -1.93 15.27
CA ALA A 130 -4.17 -2.78 15.38
C ALA A 130 -2.96 -2.23 14.63
N GLN A 131 -3.18 -1.48 13.55
CA GLN A 131 -2.14 -0.99 12.64
C GLN A 131 -2.00 0.54 12.69
N LYS A 132 -2.49 1.19 13.74
CA LYS A 132 -2.41 2.66 13.92
C LYS A 132 -1.00 3.22 13.65
N PRO A 133 0.09 2.64 14.18
CA PRO A 133 1.44 3.16 13.90
C PRO A 133 1.81 3.10 12.42
N ALA A 134 1.42 2.03 11.71
CA ALA A 134 1.69 1.87 10.29
C ALA A 134 0.81 2.80 9.42
N ILE A 135 -0.43 3.05 9.83
CA ILE A 135 -1.36 3.94 9.11
C ILE A 135 -0.92 5.39 9.22
N LEU A 136 -0.51 5.83 10.41
CA LEU A 136 -0.15 7.24 10.66
C LEU A 136 1.33 7.55 10.41
N ARG A 137 2.16 6.57 10.03
CA ARG A 137 3.62 6.75 9.85
C ARG A 137 3.99 7.90 8.90
N PHE A 138 3.18 8.14 7.87
CA PHE A 138 3.41 9.23 6.91
C PHE A 138 3.32 10.64 7.53
N LEU A 139 2.71 10.79 8.72
CA LEU A 139 2.67 12.05 9.46
C LEU A 139 4.00 12.34 10.17
N SER A 140 4.66 11.30 10.70
CA SER A 140 5.90 11.43 11.47
C SER A 140 7.16 11.26 10.62
N ASP A 141 7.11 10.50 9.52
CA ASP A 141 8.23 10.31 8.61
C ASP A 141 7.92 10.90 7.23
N ALA A 142 8.53 12.05 6.95
CA ALA A 142 8.35 12.77 5.68
C ALA A 142 8.79 11.97 4.45
N ARG A 143 9.61 10.92 4.59
CA ARG A 143 10.06 10.07 3.48
C ARG A 143 8.98 9.06 3.06
N VAL A 144 8.03 8.77 3.95
CA VAL A 144 6.98 7.78 3.72
C VAL A 144 5.84 8.42 2.92
N PRO A 145 5.54 7.93 1.70
CA PRO A 145 4.40 8.43 0.94
C PRO A 145 3.09 7.92 1.54
N PHE A 146 2.01 8.68 1.32
CA PHE A 146 0.66 8.29 1.76
C PHE A 146 0.10 7.10 0.98
N ASP A 147 0.53 6.92 -0.27
CA ASP A 147 0.05 5.86 -1.15
C ASP A 147 1.20 5.05 -1.75
N ASN A 148 0.85 3.91 -2.33
CA ASN A 148 1.77 3.02 -3.04
C ASN A 148 1.64 3.17 -4.57
N ASN A 149 1.25 4.35 -5.07
CA ASN A 149 0.93 4.54 -6.49
C ASN A 149 2.12 4.22 -7.41
N GLN A 150 3.36 4.33 -6.92
CA GLN A 150 4.53 3.99 -7.72
C GLN A 150 4.63 2.49 -7.98
N ALA A 151 4.49 1.65 -6.94
CA ALA A 151 4.52 0.21 -7.14
C ALA A 151 3.33 -0.26 -7.98
N GLU A 152 2.14 0.31 -7.76
CA GLU A 152 0.95 0.02 -8.57
C GLU A 152 1.16 0.36 -10.05
N ARG A 153 1.77 1.52 -10.35
CA ARG A 153 2.14 1.91 -11.72
C ARG A 153 3.16 0.96 -12.34
N ASP A 154 4.16 0.53 -11.57
CA ASP A 154 5.21 -0.37 -12.06
C ASP A 154 4.63 -1.77 -12.41
N ILE A 155 3.71 -2.31 -11.61
CA ILE A 155 3.06 -3.61 -11.87
C ILE A 155 1.95 -3.52 -12.95
N ARG A 156 1.39 -2.33 -13.19
CA ARG A 156 0.25 -2.13 -14.11
C ARG A 156 0.53 -2.69 -15.50
N MET A 157 1.76 -2.61 -15.99
CA MET A 157 2.10 -3.09 -17.33
C MET A 157 1.96 -4.61 -17.47
N THR A 158 2.13 -5.38 -16.40
CA THR A 158 1.83 -6.81 -16.38
C THR A 158 0.34 -7.06 -16.55
N LYS A 159 -0.51 -6.27 -15.87
CA LYS A 159 -1.97 -6.34 -16.04
C LYS A 159 -2.44 -5.88 -17.42
N VAL A 160 -1.81 -4.85 -17.99
CA VAL A 160 -2.09 -4.39 -19.36
C VAL A 160 -1.73 -5.47 -20.39
N LYS A 161 -0.57 -6.11 -20.26
CA LYS A 161 -0.18 -7.26 -21.08
C LYS A 161 -1.23 -8.37 -20.98
N HIS A 162 -1.71 -8.63 -19.76
CA HIS A 162 -2.74 -9.64 -19.55
C HIS A 162 -4.07 -9.30 -20.21
N LYS A 163 -4.51 -8.05 -20.08
CA LYS A 163 -5.75 -7.56 -20.69
C LYS A 163 -5.71 -7.61 -22.22
N ILE A 164 -4.60 -7.22 -22.83
CA ILE A 164 -4.48 -7.10 -24.30
C ILE A 164 -4.18 -8.45 -24.95
N SER A 165 -3.33 -9.28 -24.32
CA SER A 165 -2.81 -10.50 -24.95
C SER A 165 -3.19 -11.79 -24.23
N GLY A 166 -4.03 -11.74 -23.19
CA GLY A 166 -4.35 -12.90 -22.36
C GLY A 166 -3.18 -13.31 -21.46
N CYS A 167 -3.01 -14.60 -21.17
CA CYS A 167 -1.96 -15.09 -20.28
C CYS A 167 -0.57 -15.16 -20.94
N PHE A 168 0.47 -15.28 -20.11
CA PHE A 168 1.76 -15.79 -20.58
C PHE A 168 1.61 -17.28 -20.85
N ARG A 169 1.94 -17.72 -22.06
CA ARG A 169 1.84 -19.14 -22.46
C ARG A 169 2.93 -20.01 -21.81
N THR A 170 4.05 -19.40 -21.42
CA THR A 170 5.18 -20.06 -20.75
C THR A 170 5.73 -19.19 -19.63
N GLU A 171 6.28 -19.81 -18.61
CA GLU A 171 6.98 -19.12 -17.51
C GLU A 171 8.20 -18.34 -18.04
N GLN A 172 8.91 -18.89 -19.02
CA GLN A 172 10.05 -18.23 -19.66
C GLN A 172 9.63 -16.89 -20.30
N GLY A 173 8.48 -16.85 -20.99
CA GLY A 173 7.94 -15.62 -21.57
C GLY A 173 7.58 -14.57 -20.50
N ALA A 174 7.06 -15.01 -19.35
CA ALA A 174 6.80 -14.14 -18.21
C ALA A 174 8.11 -13.57 -17.63
N LYS A 175 9.15 -14.39 -17.47
CA LYS A 175 10.48 -13.98 -17.00
C LYS A 175 11.15 -12.98 -17.95
N GLN A 176 11.09 -13.21 -19.26
CA GLN A 176 11.61 -12.28 -20.27
C GLN A 176 10.91 -10.93 -20.23
N PHE A 177 9.57 -10.95 -20.15
CA PHE A 177 8.77 -9.73 -20.01
C PHE A 177 9.15 -8.97 -18.74
N ALA A 178 9.26 -9.65 -17.60
CA ALA A 178 9.64 -9.04 -16.33
C ALA A 178 11.03 -8.38 -16.39
N ARG A 179 12.04 -9.04 -16.99
CA ARG A 179 13.39 -8.46 -17.16
C ARG A 179 13.40 -7.22 -18.05
N LEU A 180 12.69 -7.24 -19.18
CA LEU A 180 12.61 -6.06 -20.06
C LEU A 180 11.94 -4.90 -19.34
N ARG A 181 10.84 -5.17 -18.62
CA ARG A 181 10.13 -4.17 -17.84
C ARG A 181 10.96 -3.62 -16.68
N SER A 182 11.75 -4.45 -16.00
CA SER A 182 12.62 -3.98 -14.92
C SER A 182 13.69 -3.02 -15.45
N VAL A 183 14.36 -3.36 -16.56
CA VAL A 183 15.34 -2.47 -17.21
C VAL A 183 14.70 -1.15 -17.63
N ILE A 184 13.56 -1.19 -18.31
CA ILE A 184 12.86 0.03 -18.75
C ILE A 184 12.44 0.89 -17.55
N SER A 185 11.88 0.29 -16.50
CA SER A 185 11.50 1.02 -15.28
C SER A 185 12.71 1.69 -14.62
N THR A 186 13.85 0.99 -14.53
CA THR A 186 15.09 1.56 -14.00
C THR A 186 15.60 2.73 -14.84
N LEU A 187 15.61 2.60 -16.17
CA LEU A 187 16.04 3.69 -17.07
C LEU A 187 15.14 4.92 -16.92
N MET A 188 13.82 4.73 -16.86
CA MET A 188 12.86 5.81 -16.62
C MET A 188 13.10 6.50 -15.27
N LYS A 189 13.33 5.73 -14.20
CA LYS A 189 13.62 6.25 -12.85
C LYS A 189 14.93 7.03 -12.79
N GLN A 190 15.91 6.65 -13.60
CA GLN A 190 17.19 7.36 -13.75
C GLN A 190 17.13 8.54 -14.73
N GLY A 191 15.98 8.82 -15.35
CA GLY A 191 15.84 9.89 -16.35
C GLY A 191 16.62 9.65 -17.64
N LYS A 192 16.95 8.38 -17.97
CA LYS A 192 17.75 8.03 -19.15
C LYS A 192 16.89 7.84 -20.40
N PRO A 193 17.39 8.22 -21.60
CA PRO A 193 16.68 7.98 -22.85
C PRO A 193 16.56 6.47 -23.11
N ILE A 194 15.33 5.96 -23.14
CA ILE A 194 15.05 4.52 -23.15
C ILE A 194 15.59 3.87 -24.43
N LEU A 195 15.26 4.44 -25.60
CA LEU A 195 15.64 3.85 -26.90
C LEU A 195 17.15 3.80 -27.07
N ASP A 196 17.86 4.89 -26.74
CA ASP A 196 19.31 4.96 -26.83
C ASP A 196 19.96 3.97 -25.87
N SER A 197 19.46 3.88 -24.64
CA SER A 197 19.98 2.96 -23.62
C SER A 197 19.80 1.49 -24.02
N LEU A 198 18.64 1.13 -24.58
CA LEU A 198 18.39 -0.22 -25.09
C LEU A 198 19.24 -0.54 -26.32
N THR A 199 19.37 0.43 -27.23
CA THR A 199 20.20 0.29 -28.43
C THR A 199 21.66 0.10 -28.06
N TYR A 200 22.17 0.88 -27.11
CA TYR A 200 23.51 0.73 -26.55
C TYR A 200 23.71 -0.67 -25.96
N ALA A 201 22.80 -1.12 -25.08
CA ALA A 201 22.90 -2.44 -24.45
C ALA A 201 22.84 -3.62 -25.43
N LEU A 202 22.18 -3.45 -26.59
CA LEU A 202 22.10 -4.46 -27.64
C LEU A 202 23.31 -4.43 -28.58
N ARG A 203 23.86 -3.24 -28.87
CA ARG A 203 25.01 -3.07 -29.76
C ARG A 203 26.34 -3.48 -29.13
N TYR A 204 26.52 -3.27 -27.82
CA TYR A 204 27.78 -3.53 -27.13
C TYR A 204 27.76 -4.83 -26.30
N ARG A 205 26.96 -5.81 -26.73
CA ARG A 205 26.71 -7.07 -26.01
C ARG A 205 27.82 -8.14 -26.22
N THR A 206 29.09 -7.73 -26.31
CA THR A 206 30.24 -8.61 -26.55
C THR A 206 31.48 -8.23 -25.71
N SER A 207 31.33 -7.99 -24.40
CA SER A 207 32.52 -7.84 -23.53
C SER A 207 32.28 -8.07 -22.02
N LEU A 208 31.17 -8.68 -21.59
CA LEU A 208 30.91 -8.94 -20.15
C LEU A 208 30.71 -10.42 -19.80
N VAL A 209 31.20 -11.33 -20.65
CA VAL A 209 31.36 -12.76 -20.31
C VAL A 209 32.81 -13.13 -20.61
N GLU A 210 33.71 -12.65 -19.78
CA GLU A 210 35.07 -13.19 -19.55
C GLU A 210 35.73 -12.29 -18.49
N CYS A 211 35.60 -12.71 -17.23
CA CYS A 211 36.52 -12.52 -16.10
C CYS A 211 35.91 -13.22 -14.88
#